data_AF-A0A1H3RBV8-F1
#
_entry.id   AF-A0A1H3RBV8-F1
#
_cell.length_a   1.000
_cell.length_b   1.000
_cell.length_c   1.000
_cell.angle_alpha   90.00
_cell.angle_beta   90.00
_cell.angle_gamma   90.00
#
_symmetry.space_group_name_H-M   'P 1'
#
loop_
_entity.id
_entity.type
_entity.pdbx_description
1 polymer ?
#
loop_
_entity_poly.entity_id
_entity_poly.type
_entity_poly.pdbx_seq_one_letter_code
_entity_poly.pdbx_strand_id
1 'polypeptide(L)'
;MTDYRNLMSELAATVTRRATNLAVAERAYHDGMAAAAAELRRAEEDAKETDRRAAAAASAVVEVDREAERLWSDLQRTRVWPGHRPGAAPEPAPATAQPPLDMDDDASVAMLARVAHRIHGGPPRIALGDNGKLPALVPPLLPFLGAAATAVTATLASALAALATLDLPVAGVLRLVGWLAYFASPFAGIPIATRWARRRWSARLDTGGVALIVLGGLTALSALIIALA
;
A
#
# COMPACT_ATOMS: atom_id res chain seq x y z
N MET A 1 -51.32 -15.64 68.97
CA MET A 1 -49.96 -15.05 69.14
C MET A 1 -48.97 -15.48 68.04
N THR A 2 -49.12 -16.66 67.44
CA THR A 2 -48.28 -17.15 66.34
C THR A 2 -48.40 -16.36 65.04
N ASP A 3 -49.61 -15.92 64.68
CA ASP A 3 -49.84 -15.21 63.40
C ASP A 3 -49.17 -13.85 63.32
N TYR A 4 -49.17 -13.11 64.44
CA TYR A 4 -48.48 -11.82 64.54
C TYR A 4 -46.96 -11.99 64.32
N ARG A 5 -46.37 -13.03 64.91
CA ARG A 5 -44.93 -13.33 64.75
C ARG A 5 -44.60 -13.66 63.29
N ASN A 6 -45.46 -14.42 62.63
CA ASN A 6 -45.29 -14.76 61.21
C ASN A 6 -45.37 -13.50 60.32
N LEU A 7 -46.38 -12.65 60.54
CA LEU A 7 -46.52 -11.38 59.81
C LEU A 7 -45.33 -10.44 60.03
N MET A 8 -44.83 -10.35 61.26
CA MET A 8 -43.63 -9.54 61.55
C MET A 8 -42.37 -10.10 60.88
N SER A 9 -42.22 -11.42 60.81
CA SER A 9 -41.10 -12.05 60.11
C SER A 9 -41.17 -11.86 58.59
N GLU A 10 -42.37 -11.93 58.02
CA GLU A 10 -42.60 -11.71 56.59
C GLU A 10 -42.37 -10.25 56.21
N LEU A 11 -42.81 -9.31 57.04
CA LEU A 11 -42.54 -7.88 56.87
C LEU A 11 -41.04 -7.61 56.94
N ALA A 12 -40.33 -8.16 57.93
CA ALA A 12 -38.88 -8.01 58.05
C ALA A 12 -38.13 -8.58 56.83
N ALA A 13 -38.54 -9.75 56.33
CA ALA A 13 -37.98 -10.35 55.12
C ALA A 13 -38.24 -9.47 53.88
N THR A 14 -39.45 -8.92 53.75
CA THR A 14 -39.83 -8.04 52.64
C THR A 14 -39.06 -6.72 52.67
N VAL A 15 -38.92 -6.09 53.83
CA VAL A 15 -38.12 -4.87 54.01
C VAL A 15 -36.66 -5.12 53.66
N THR A 16 -36.09 -6.24 54.12
CA THR A 16 -34.70 -6.62 53.80
C THR A 16 -34.53 -6.84 52.29
N ARG A 17 -35.45 -7.56 51.64
CA ARG A 17 -35.42 -7.78 50.19
C ARG A 17 -35.52 -6.47 49.41
N ARG A 18 -36.41 -5.57 49.83
CA ARG A 18 -36.54 -4.24 49.23
C ARG A 18 -35.26 -3.42 49.36
N ALA A 19 -34.63 -3.43 50.54
CA ALA A 19 -33.38 -2.72 50.78
C ALA A 19 -32.24 -3.25 49.87
N THR A 20 -32.12 -4.57 49.75
CA THR A 20 -31.14 -5.20 48.85
C THR A 20 -31.41 -4.84 47.39
N ASN A 21 -32.67 -4.94 46.94
CA ASN A 21 -33.02 -4.58 45.57
C ASN A 21 -32.74 -3.11 45.25
N LEU A 22 -33.02 -2.20 46.20
CA LEU A 22 -32.73 -0.78 46.06
C LEU A 22 -31.22 -0.53 45.97
N ALA A 23 -30.42 -1.15 46.84
CA ALA A 23 -28.97 -1.03 46.80
C ALA A 23 -28.37 -1.56 45.48
N VAL A 24 -28.92 -2.67 44.95
CA VAL A 24 -28.52 -3.21 43.65
C VAL A 24 -28.89 -2.27 42.52
N ALA A 25 -30.10 -1.72 42.53
CA ALA A 25 -30.56 -0.76 41.52
C ALA A 25 -29.76 0.55 41.54
N GLU A 26 -29.43 1.06 42.72
CA GLU A 26 -28.62 2.27 42.90
C GLU A 26 -27.18 2.04 42.41
N ARG A 27 -26.57 0.90 42.74
CA ARG A 27 -25.26 0.54 42.19
C ARG A 27 -25.29 0.43 40.67
N ALA A 28 -26.28 -0.29 40.11
CA ALA A 28 -26.42 -0.43 38.67
C ALA A 28 -26.63 0.93 37.97
N TYR A 29 -27.38 1.84 38.59
CA TYR A 29 -27.56 3.21 38.08
C TYR A 29 -26.25 3.99 38.08
N HIS A 30 -25.48 3.96 39.16
CA HIS A 30 -24.19 4.65 39.23
C HIS A 30 -23.16 4.05 38.26
N ASP A 31 -23.09 2.74 38.15
CA ASP A 31 -22.22 2.04 37.20
C ASP A 31 -22.61 2.40 35.74
N GLY A 32 -23.92 2.43 35.45
CA GLY A 32 -24.44 2.86 34.14
C GLY A 32 -24.12 4.31 33.81
N MET A 33 -24.27 5.23 34.78
CA MET A 33 -23.89 6.63 34.61
C MET A 33 -22.38 6.80 34.38
N ALA A 34 -21.55 6.04 35.08
CA ALA A 34 -20.10 6.06 34.90
C ALA A 34 -19.70 5.52 33.51
N ALA A 35 -20.36 4.44 33.04
CA ALA A 35 -20.15 3.88 31.71
C ALA A 35 -20.56 4.88 30.61
N ALA A 36 -21.74 5.49 30.72
CA ALA A 36 -22.22 6.48 29.77
C ALA A 36 -21.30 7.72 29.71
N ALA A 37 -20.80 8.20 30.85
CA ALA A 37 -19.84 9.30 30.90
C ALA A 37 -18.47 8.93 30.32
N ALA A 38 -18.07 7.65 30.37
CA ALA A 38 -16.85 7.17 29.72
C ALA A 38 -17.03 7.06 28.19
N GLU A 39 -18.19 6.58 27.73
CA GLU A 39 -18.52 6.50 26.31
C GLU A 39 -18.63 7.88 25.67
N LEU A 40 -19.28 8.84 26.34
CA LEU A 40 -19.34 10.23 25.88
C LEU A 40 -17.94 10.83 25.70
N ARG A 41 -17.04 10.63 26.67
CA ARG A 41 -15.65 11.11 26.57
C ARG A 41 -14.91 10.49 25.39
N ARG A 42 -15.09 9.18 25.13
CA ARG A 42 -14.51 8.52 23.95
C ARG A 42 -15.05 9.11 22.66
N ALA A 43 -16.37 9.28 22.56
CA ALA A 43 -16.99 9.88 21.39
C ALA A 43 -16.51 11.32 21.13
N GLU A 44 -16.31 12.12 22.19
CA GLU A 44 -15.72 13.46 22.08
C GLU A 44 -14.26 13.44 21.63
N GLU A 45 -13.47 12.46 22.09
CA GLU A 45 -12.09 12.28 21.65
C GLU A 45 -12.01 11.87 20.18
N ASP A 46 -12.85 10.93 19.75
CA ASP A 46 -12.95 10.48 18.36
C ASP A 46 -13.42 11.62 17.42
N ALA A 47 -14.38 12.43 17.87
CA ALA A 47 -14.82 13.62 17.13
C ALA A 47 -13.67 14.63 16.97
N LYS A 48 -12.94 14.93 18.05
CA LYS A 48 -11.77 15.83 17.99
C LYS A 48 -10.67 15.30 17.09
N GLU A 49 -10.42 13.99 17.09
CA GLU A 49 -9.44 13.40 16.18
C GLU A 49 -9.89 13.52 14.72
N THR A 50 -11.17 13.27 14.46
CA THR A 50 -11.76 13.39 13.12
C THR A 50 -11.68 14.83 12.61
N ASP A 51 -11.98 15.83 13.45
CA ASP A 51 -11.81 17.25 13.13
C ASP A 51 -10.37 17.61 12.78
N ARG A 52 -9.38 17.08 13.52
CA ARG A 52 -7.96 17.30 13.21
C ARG A 52 -7.58 16.69 11.86
N ARG A 53 -8.05 15.49 11.56
CA ARG A 53 -7.81 14.83 10.27
C ARG A 53 -8.46 15.59 9.12
N ALA A 54 -9.69 16.07 9.30
CA ALA A 54 -10.39 16.90 8.32
C ALA A 54 -9.64 18.23 8.07
N ALA A 55 -9.17 18.90 9.12
CA ALA A 55 -8.37 20.11 8.99
C ALA A 55 -7.04 19.87 8.25
N ALA A 56 -6.36 18.75 8.52
CA ALA A 56 -5.13 18.37 7.83
C ALA A 56 -5.36 18.01 6.35
N ALA A 57 -6.49 17.35 6.04
CA ALA A 57 -6.87 17.07 4.66
C ALA A 57 -7.19 18.37 3.89
N ALA A 58 -7.91 19.30 4.52
CA ALA A 58 -8.22 20.60 3.94
C ALA A 58 -6.96 21.42 3.64
N SER A 59 -5.96 21.43 4.54
CA SER A 59 -4.70 22.13 4.28
C SER A 59 -3.90 21.49 3.15
N ALA A 60 -3.89 20.16 3.03
CA ALA A 60 -3.23 19.45 1.94
C ALA A 60 -3.86 19.77 0.57
N VAL A 61 -5.19 19.87 0.48
CA VAL A 61 -5.88 20.27 -0.76
C VAL A 61 -5.45 21.69 -1.18
N VAL A 62 -5.43 22.63 -0.24
CA VAL A 62 -4.98 24.01 -0.52
C VAL A 62 -3.52 24.06 -0.99
N GLU A 63 -2.65 23.20 -0.45
CA GLU A 63 -1.26 23.11 -0.91
C GLU A 63 -1.15 22.57 -2.33
N VAL A 64 -1.89 21.51 -2.65
CA VAL A 64 -1.96 20.92 -4.00
C VAL A 64 -2.50 21.94 -5.00
N ASP A 65 -3.54 22.70 -4.65
CA ASP A 65 -4.09 23.74 -5.51
C ASP A 65 -3.06 24.84 -5.80
N ARG A 66 -2.31 25.29 -4.79
CA ARG A 66 -1.21 26.25 -4.97
C ARG A 66 -0.08 25.70 -5.83
N GLU A 67 0.24 24.41 -5.73
CA GLU A 67 1.25 23.79 -6.57
C GLU A 67 0.76 23.63 -8.02
N ALA A 68 -0.50 23.24 -8.22
CA ALA A 68 -1.12 23.17 -9.53
C ALA A 68 -1.16 24.55 -10.22
N GLU A 69 -1.50 25.61 -9.49
CA GLU A 69 -1.48 26.99 -10.00
C GLU A 69 -0.05 27.41 -10.40
N ARG A 70 0.95 27.12 -9.56
CA ARG A 70 2.36 27.38 -9.88
C ARG A 70 2.78 26.67 -11.16
N LEU A 71 2.53 25.36 -11.27
CA LEU A 71 2.85 24.56 -12.46
C LEU A 71 2.14 25.08 -13.71
N TRP A 72 0.87 25.48 -13.60
CA TRP A 72 0.13 26.06 -14.71
C TRP A 72 0.72 27.40 -15.17
N SER A 73 1.07 28.26 -14.22
CA SER A 73 1.72 29.54 -14.51
C SER A 73 3.07 29.35 -15.20
N ASP A 74 3.84 28.34 -14.79
CA ASP A 74 5.13 28.01 -15.40
C ASP A 74 4.95 27.45 -16.81
N LEU A 75 3.93 26.62 -17.05
CA LEU A 75 3.55 26.13 -18.39
C LEU A 75 3.07 27.24 -19.31
N GLN A 76 2.41 28.28 -18.79
CA GLN A 76 2.05 29.45 -19.60
C GLN A 76 3.27 30.27 -20.02
N ARG A 77 4.28 30.36 -19.14
CA ARG A 77 5.54 31.07 -19.40
C ARG A 77 6.47 30.30 -20.32
N THR A 78 6.60 28.99 -20.12
CA THR A 78 7.41 28.11 -20.96
C THR A 78 6.62 27.71 -22.20
N ARG A 79 6.97 28.30 -23.34
CA ARG A 79 6.30 28.05 -24.64
C ARG A 79 6.67 26.68 -25.20
N VAL A 80 6.36 25.60 -24.48
CA VAL A 80 6.83 24.23 -24.78
C VAL A 80 6.10 23.62 -25.98
N TRP A 81 4.88 24.09 -26.31
CA TRP A 81 4.12 23.56 -27.44
C TRP A 81 3.91 24.57 -28.59
N PRO A 82 4.24 24.20 -29.85
CA PRO A 82 3.93 25.04 -30.99
C PRO A 82 2.42 25.07 -31.21
N GLY A 83 1.85 26.28 -31.20
CA GLY A 83 0.51 26.56 -31.70
C GLY A 83 -0.62 26.60 -30.67
N HIS A 84 -0.46 26.12 -29.44
CA HIS A 84 -1.50 26.19 -28.40
C HIS A 84 -0.90 26.69 -27.08
N ARG A 85 -1.31 27.90 -26.65
CA ARG A 85 -1.06 28.36 -25.28
C ARG A 85 -2.10 27.71 -24.35
N PRO A 86 -1.73 27.21 -23.17
CA PRO A 86 -2.70 26.83 -22.16
C PRO A 86 -3.62 28.02 -21.88
N GLY A 87 -4.94 27.77 -21.79
CA GLY A 87 -5.92 28.81 -21.45
C GLY A 87 -5.74 29.35 -20.03
N ALA A 88 -6.70 30.15 -19.56
CA ALA A 88 -6.74 30.55 -18.15
C ALA A 88 -6.73 29.29 -17.24
N ALA A 89 -6.07 29.39 -16.08
CA ALA A 89 -6.10 28.31 -15.10
C ALA A 89 -7.58 28.01 -14.74
N PRO A 90 -7.97 26.74 -14.61
CA PRO A 90 -9.29 26.43 -14.09
C PRO A 90 -9.43 27.03 -12.69
N GLU A 91 -10.59 27.63 -12.42
CA GLU A 91 -10.87 28.22 -11.11
C GLU A 91 -10.87 27.11 -10.05
N PRO A 92 -10.12 27.25 -8.95
CA PRO A 92 -10.12 26.26 -7.88
C PRO A 92 -11.53 26.11 -7.33
N ALA A 93 -11.91 24.88 -7.03
CA ALA A 93 -13.20 24.63 -6.39
C ALA A 93 -13.24 25.34 -5.03
N PRO A 94 -14.35 25.98 -4.66
CA PRO A 94 -14.42 26.71 -3.40
C PRO A 94 -14.18 25.75 -2.24
N ALA A 95 -13.28 26.13 -1.32
CA ALA A 95 -12.90 25.32 -0.16
C ALA A 95 -14.07 24.99 0.78
N THR A 96 -15.19 25.70 0.65
CA THR A 96 -16.44 25.50 1.40
C THR A 96 -17.46 24.63 0.67
N ALA A 97 -17.16 24.13 -0.53
CA ALA A 97 -18.01 23.16 -1.20
C ALA A 97 -17.97 21.85 -0.41
N GLN A 98 -18.87 21.71 0.57
CA GLN A 98 -19.15 20.42 1.16
C GLN A 98 -19.60 19.49 0.02
N PRO A 99 -18.99 18.29 -0.10
CA PRO A 99 -19.57 17.28 -0.98
C PRO A 99 -21.03 17.09 -0.56
N PRO A 100 -21.96 16.88 -1.52
CA PRO A 100 -23.35 16.65 -1.19
C PRO A 100 -23.44 15.55 -0.12
N LEU A 101 -24.19 15.80 0.97
CA LEU A 101 -24.31 14.87 2.10
C LEU A 101 -24.86 13.48 1.72
N ASP A 102 -25.42 13.36 0.50
CA ASP A 102 -25.96 12.12 -0.07
C ASP A 102 -24.94 11.32 -0.91
N MET A 103 -23.69 11.76 -1.01
CA MET A 103 -22.64 11.02 -1.72
C MET A 103 -22.14 9.89 -0.83
N ASP A 104 -22.51 8.65 -1.18
CA ASP A 104 -21.92 7.43 -0.64
C ASP A 104 -20.38 7.53 -0.69
N ASP A 105 -19.71 7.32 0.45
CA ASP A 105 -18.25 7.51 0.59
C ASP A 105 -17.49 6.66 -0.45
N ASP A 106 -18.01 5.47 -0.75
CA ASP A 106 -17.47 4.56 -1.76
C ASP A 106 -17.57 5.13 -3.18
N ALA A 107 -18.64 5.85 -3.50
CA ALA A 107 -18.82 6.50 -4.80
C ALA A 107 -17.87 7.69 -4.98
N SER A 108 -17.63 8.46 -3.91
CA SER A 108 -16.67 9.57 -3.89
C SER A 108 -15.24 9.07 -4.11
N VAL A 109 -14.86 8.00 -3.41
CA VAL A 109 -13.55 7.34 -3.58
C VAL A 109 -13.40 6.79 -4.99
N ALA A 110 -14.43 6.14 -5.55
CA ALA A 110 -14.39 5.62 -6.92
C ALA A 110 -14.26 6.74 -7.97
N MET A 111 -14.88 7.90 -7.73
CA MET A 111 -14.79 9.06 -8.63
C MET A 111 -13.40 9.70 -8.58
N LEU A 112 -12.82 9.88 -7.39
CA LEU A 112 -11.44 10.36 -7.22
C LEU A 112 -10.43 9.40 -7.84
N ALA A 113 -10.61 8.08 -7.66
CA ALA A 113 -9.78 7.07 -8.31
C ALA A 113 -9.85 7.15 -9.84
N ARG A 114 -11.04 7.39 -10.40
CA ARG A 114 -11.26 7.54 -11.85
C ARG A 114 -10.64 8.83 -12.39
N VAL A 115 -10.68 9.92 -11.65
CA VAL A 115 -10.03 11.19 -12.02
C VAL A 115 -8.51 11.06 -11.96
N ALA A 116 -7.97 10.45 -10.89
CA ALA A 116 -6.55 10.15 -10.77
C ALA A 116 -6.06 9.26 -11.93
N HIS A 117 -6.87 8.29 -12.35
CA HIS A 117 -6.59 7.43 -13.51
C HIS A 117 -6.48 8.23 -14.82
N ARG A 118 -7.35 9.23 -15.00
CA ARG A 118 -7.40 10.08 -16.18
C ARG A 118 -6.24 11.08 -16.24
N ILE A 119 -5.84 11.64 -15.10
CA ILE A 119 -4.75 12.62 -14.99
C ILE A 119 -3.37 11.96 -15.17
N HIS A 120 -3.17 10.74 -14.64
CA HIS A 120 -1.87 10.07 -14.69
C HIS A 120 -1.64 9.16 -15.89
N GLY A 121 -2.58 9.08 -16.84
CA GLY A 121 -2.43 8.28 -18.07
C GLY A 121 -2.22 6.78 -17.80
N GLY A 122 -2.70 6.27 -16.68
CA GLY A 122 -2.48 4.90 -16.21
C GLY A 122 -2.91 4.70 -14.76
N PRO A 123 -3.03 3.44 -14.30
CA PRO A 123 -3.50 3.11 -12.96
C PRO A 123 -2.65 3.82 -11.87
N PRO A 124 -3.29 4.25 -10.76
CA PRO A 124 -2.67 5.11 -9.76
C PRO A 124 -1.36 4.51 -9.25
N ARG A 125 -0.32 5.35 -9.16
CA ARG A 125 0.97 4.98 -8.60
C ARG A 125 0.90 4.61 -7.10
N ILE A 126 -0.26 4.83 -6.46
CA ILE A 126 -0.53 4.66 -5.03
C ILE A 126 -1.89 3.95 -4.81
N ALA A 127 -2.25 2.97 -5.65
CA ALA A 127 -3.34 2.06 -5.29
C ALA A 127 -2.80 1.02 -4.30
N LEU A 128 -3.20 1.12 -3.04
CA LEU A 128 -3.26 -0.03 -2.15
C LEU A 128 -4.08 -1.12 -2.84
N GLY A 129 -3.45 -2.25 -3.16
CA GLY A 129 -4.14 -3.54 -3.20
C GLY A 129 -4.61 -4.10 -4.55
N ASP A 130 -4.82 -3.30 -5.60
CA ASP A 130 -5.34 -3.87 -6.86
C ASP A 130 -4.23 -4.22 -7.85
N ASN A 131 -3.63 -5.39 -7.61
CA ASN A 131 -2.64 -6.04 -8.44
C ASN A 131 -3.30 -6.45 -9.76
N GLY A 132 -3.15 -5.63 -10.80
CA GLY A 132 -3.52 -6.01 -12.17
C GLY A 132 -2.87 -7.34 -12.52
N LYS A 133 -3.66 -8.42 -12.44
CA LYS A 133 -3.16 -9.79 -12.57
C LYS A 133 -2.48 -9.94 -13.92
N LEU A 134 -1.25 -10.45 -13.90
CA LEU A 134 -0.54 -10.84 -15.11
C LEU A 134 -1.44 -11.80 -15.92
N PRO A 135 -1.45 -11.72 -17.26
CA PRO A 135 -2.19 -12.67 -18.09
C PRO A 135 -1.80 -14.10 -17.69
N ALA A 136 -2.76 -15.03 -17.64
CA ALA A 136 -2.55 -16.39 -17.14
C ALA A 136 -1.39 -17.16 -17.80
N LEU A 137 -0.97 -16.73 -18.99
CA LEU A 137 0.14 -17.29 -19.75
C LEU A 137 1.53 -16.76 -19.37
N VAL A 138 1.63 -15.66 -18.61
CA VAL A 138 2.92 -15.05 -18.24
C VAL A 138 3.65 -15.81 -17.11
N PRO A 139 2.99 -16.25 -16.02
CA PRO A 139 3.65 -16.99 -14.94
C PRO A 139 4.51 -18.19 -15.40
N PRO A 140 4.05 -19.08 -16.32
CA PRO A 140 4.88 -20.20 -16.77
C PRO A 140 6.08 -19.79 -17.63
N LEU A 141 6.10 -18.58 -18.21
CA LEU A 141 7.21 -18.09 -19.03
C LEU A 141 8.32 -17.44 -18.19
N LEU A 142 8.02 -16.98 -16.98
CA LEU A 142 8.98 -16.35 -16.08
C LEU A 142 10.22 -17.21 -15.73
N PRO A 143 10.11 -18.52 -15.43
CA PRO A 143 11.29 -19.33 -15.15
C PRO A 143 12.20 -19.48 -16.37
N PHE A 144 11.65 -19.57 -17.59
CA PHE A 144 12.46 -19.62 -18.81
C PHE A 144 13.22 -18.31 -19.06
N LEU A 145 12.59 -17.17 -18.76
CA LEU A 145 13.24 -15.87 -18.85
C LEU A 145 14.39 -15.73 -17.84
N GLY A 146 14.16 -16.20 -16.60
CA GLY A 146 15.21 -16.28 -15.57
C GLY A 146 16.37 -17.17 -16.00
N ALA A 147 16.06 -18.39 -16.46
CA ALA A 147 17.04 -19.34 -16.95
C ALA A 147 17.89 -18.79 -18.11
N ALA A 148 17.26 -18.15 -19.10
CA ALA A 148 17.96 -17.55 -20.24
C ALA A 148 18.87 -16.39 -19.80
N ALA A 149 18.39 -15.51 -18.91
CA ALA A 149 19.19 -14.40 -18.41
C ALA A 149 20.40 -14.88 -17.58
N THR A 150 20.20 -15.90 -16.74
CA THR A 150 21.29 -16.51 -15.96
C THR A 150 22.29 -17.22 -16.87
N ALA A 151 21.85 -17.98 -17.87
CA ALA A 151 22.77 -18.65 -18.80
C ALA A 151 23.67 -17.65 -19.53
N VAL A 152 23.12 -16.54 -20.01
CA VAL A 152 23.91 -15.48 -20.68
C VAL A 152 24.88 -14.81 -19.72
N THR A 153 24.43 -14.45 -18.51
CA THR A 153 25.30 -13.77 -17.53
C THR A 153 26.37 -14.67 -16.94
N ALA A 154 26.04 -15.93 -16.65
CA ALA A 154 26.99 -16.92 -16.16
C ALA A 154 28.06 -17.26 -17.23
N THR A 155 27.68 -17.43 -18.49
CA THR A 155 28.66 -17.68 -19.57
C THR A 155 29.58 -16.48 -19.80
N LEU A 156 29.04 -15.25 -19.79
CA LEU A 156 29.85 -14.03 -19.84
C LEU A 156 30.80 -13.91 -18.63
N ALA A 157 30.33 -14.22 -17.43
CA ALA A 157 31.14 -14.22 -16.22
C ALA A 157 32.26 -15.27 -16.27
N SER A 158 31.95 -16.48 -16.75
CA SER A 158 32.94 -17.54 -16.98
C SER A 158 33.96 -17.16 -18.04
N ALA A 159 33.54 -16.51 -19.13
CA ALA A 159 34.46 -16.00 -20.15
C ALA A 159 35.38 -14.90 -19.59
N LEU A 160 34.86 -13.96 -18.80
CA LEU A 160 35.66 -12.94 -18.13
C LEU A 160 36.68 -13.55 -17.16
N ALA A 161 36.27 -14.56 -16.39
CA ALA A 161 37.17 -15.28 -15.50
C ALA A 161 38.24 -16.07 -16.27
N ALA A 162 37.91 -16.61 -17.44
CA ALA A 162 38.87 -17.27 -18.32
C ALA A 162 39.86 -16.28 -18.95
N LEU A 163 39.41 -15.08 -19.37
CA LEU A 163 40.34 -14.04 -19.86
C LEU A 163 41.32 -13.56 -18.78
N ALA A 164 40.92 -13.62 -17.51
CA ALA A 164 41.79 -13.25 -16.40
C ALA A 164 43.01 -14.19 -16.24
N THR A 165 43.06 -15.35 -16.89
CA THR A 165 44.23 -16.24 -16.84
C THR A 165 45.35 -15.85 -17.82
N LEU A 166 45.09 -14.91 -18.74
CA LEU A 166 46.05 -14.44 -19.75
C LEU A 166 47.09 -13.44 -19.24
N ASP A 167 47.34 -13.41 -17.92
CA ASP A 167 48.37 -12.61 -17.24
C ASP A 167 48.32 -11.08 -17.56
N LEU A 168 47.11 -10.56 -17.69
CA LEU A 168 46.87 -9.13 -17.88
C LEU A 168 47.11 -8.35 -16.57
N PRO A 169 47.59 -7.09 -16.63
CA PRO A 169 47.77 -6.26 -15.43
C PRO A 169 46.47 -5.99 -14.65
N VAL A 170 45.31 -6.29 -15.26
CA VAL A 170 43.96 -6.13 -14.68
C VAL A 170 43.35 -7.48 -14.24
N ALA A 171 44.09 -8.59 -14.34
CA ALA A 171 43.58 -9.95 -14.10
C ALA A 171 42.91 -10.14 -12.74
N GLY A 172 43.47 -9.55 -11.67
CA GLY A 172 42.88 -9.62 -10.33
C GLY A 172 41.49 -8.98 -10.26
N VAL A 173 41.30 -7.82 -10.89
CA VAL A 173 40.02 -7.10 -10.92
C VAL A 173 39.01 -7.85 -11.79
N LEU A 174 39.43 -8.32 -12.97
CA LEU A 174 38.60 -9.12 -13.87
C LEU A 174 38.08 -10.40 -13.20
N ARG A 175 38.94 -11.08 -12.43
CA ARG A 175 38.55 -12.28 -11.68
C ARG A 175 37.55 -11.98 -10.59
N LEU A 176 37.74 -10.90 -9.81
CA LEU A 176 36.80 -10.50 -8.77
C LEU A 176 35.43 -10.11 -9.34
N VAL A 177 35.43 -9.34 -10.43
CA VAL A 177 34.20 -8.96 -11.15
C VAL A 177 33.50 -10.17 -11.76
N GLY A 178 34.24 -11.09 -12.37
CA GLY A 178 33.70 -12.34 -12.90
C GLY A 178 33.03 -13.20 -11.84
N TRP A 179 33.66 -13.36 -10.67
CA TRP A 179 33.07 -14.10 -9.55
C TRP A 179 31.80 -13.44 -8.99
N LEU A 180 31.81 -12.11 -8.82
CA LEU A 180 30.62 -11.37 -8.38
C LEU A 180 29.48 -11.47 -9.40
N ALA A 181 29.78 -11.35 -10.69
CA ALA A 181 28.80 -11.48 -11.76
C ALA A 181 28.23 -12.91 -11.83
N TYR A 182 29.07 -13.93 -11.63
CA TYR A 182 28.65 -15.32 -11.58
C TYR A 182 27.69 -15.57 -10.41
N PHE A 183 28.00 -15.05 -9.22
CA PHE A 183 27.14 -15.17 -8.04
C PHE A 183 25.82 -14.38 -8.19
N ALA A 184 25.86 -13.22 -8.84
CA ALA A 184 24.68 -12.39 -9.10
C ALA A 184 23.82 -12.89 -10.29
N SER A 185 24.31 -13.85 -11.07
CA SER A 185 23.64 -14.33 -12.29
C SER A 185 22.19 -14.82 -12.12
N PRO A 186 21.76 -15.42 -10.99
CA PRO A 186 20.36 -15.81 -10.79
C PRO A 186 19.39 -14.62 -10.71
N PHE A 187 19.91 -13.43 -10.39
CA PHE A 187 19.11 -12.21 -10.22
C PHE A 187 19.05 -11.33 -11.47
N ALA A 188 19.86 -11.62 -12.49
CA ALA A 188 19.96 -10.82 -13.71
C ALA A 188 18.63 -10.72 -14.48
N GLY A 189 17.74 -11.70 -14.33
CA GLY A 189 16.42 -11.71 -14.96
C GLY A 189 15.44 -10.68 -14.38
N ILE A 190 15.62 -10.22 -13.15
CA ILE A 190 14.69 -9.31 -12.45
C ILE A 190 14.56 -7.95 -13.15
N PRO A 191 15.64 -7.18 -13.43
CA PRO A 191 15.52 -5.88 -14.09
C PRO A 191 14.93 -5.99 -15.51
N ILE A 192 15.23 -7.09 -16.22
CA ILE A 192 14.71 -7.34 -17.57
C ILE A 192 13.21 -7.65 -17.51
N ALA A 193 12.79 -8.56 -16.64
CA ALA A 193 11.40 -8.96 -16.48
C ALA A 193 10.53 -7.79 -15.99
N THR A 194 11.02 -7.00 -15.04
CA THR A 194 10.30 -5.82 -14.53
C THR A 194 10.14 -4.74 -15.61
N ARG A 195 11.19 -4.47 -16.41
CA ARG A 195 11.10 -3.53 -17.53
C ARG A 195 10.16 -4.03 -18.62
N TRP A 196 10.19 -5.33 -18.93
CA TRP A 196 9.32 -5.96 -19.92
C TRP A 196 7.86 -5.95 -19.47
N ALA A 197 7.59 -6.39 -18.24
CA ALA A 197 6.25 -6.38 -17.65
C ALA A 197 5.65 -4.97 -17.61
N ARG A 198 6.45 -3.98 -17.21
CA ARG A 198 6.05 -2.58 -17.18
C ARG A 198 5.76 -2.02 -18.56
N ARG A 199 6.60 -2.33 -19.57
CA ARG A 199 6.40 -1.82 -20.94
C ARG A 199 5.20 -2.44 -21.63
N ARG A 200 4.92 -3.73 -21.40
CA ARG A 200 3.92 -4.46 -22.18
C ARG A 200 2.54 -4.49 -21.54
N TRP A 201 2.46 -4.53 -20.21
CA TRP A 201 1.20 -4.67 -19.46
C TRP A 201 0.99 -3.61 -18.39
N SER A 202 1.94 -2.68 -18.19
CA SER A 202 1.91 -1.70 -17.11
C SER A 202 1.72 -2.33 -15.72
N ALA A 203 2.00 -3.63 -15.59
CA ALA A 203 1.82 -4.43 -14.39
C ALA A 203 3.10 -4.45 -13.55
N ARG A 204 2.93 -4.57 -12.23
CA ARG A 204 4.05 -4.87 -11.32
C ARG A 204 4.28 -6.37 -11.29
N LEU A 205 5.55 -6.75 -11.16
CA LEU A 205 5.89 -8.16 -10.99
C LEU A 205 5.61 -8.52 -9.53
N ASP A 206 4.63 -9.39 -9.29
CA ASP A 206 4.31 -9.86 -7.95
C ASP A 206 5.49 -10.64 -7.33
N THR A 207 5.53 -10.74 -6.00
CA THR A 207 6.55 -11.52 -5.26
C THR A 207 6.67 -12.95 -5.79
N GLY A 208 5.55 -13.57 -6.18
CA GLY A 208 5.55 -14.90 -6.80
C GLY A 208 6.22 -14.92 -8.18
N GLY A 209 6.09 -13.86 -8.97
CA GLY A 209 6.78 -13.72 -10.25
C GLY A 209 8.30 -13.57 -10.08
N VAL A 210 8.74 -12.79 -9.08
CA VAL A 210 10.17 -12.70 -8.72
C VAL A 210 10.71 -14.06 -8.31
N ALA A 211 9.99 -14.79 -7.46
CA ALA A 211 10.41 -16.12 -7.00
C ALA A 211 10.57 -17.12 -8.16
N LEU A 212 9.65 -17.12 -9.14
CA LEU A 212 9.74 -17.98 -10.32
C LEU A 212 10.96 -17.66 -11.22
N ILE A 213 11.30 -16.38 -11.38
CA ILE A 213 12.50 -15.98 -12.13
C ILE A 213 13.76 -16.47 -11.43
N VAL A 214 13.85 -16.26 -10.12
CA VAL A 214 15.02 -16.69 -9.33
C VAL A 214 15.14 -18.21 -9.34
N LEU A 215 14.03 -18.94 -9.21
CA LEU A 215 14.02 -20.40 -9.30
C LEU A 215 14.53 -20.87 -10.67
N GLY A 216 14.04 -20.28 -11.77
CA GLY A 216 14.53 -20.56 -13.12
C GLY A 216 16.04 -20.28 -13.26
N GLY A 217 16.51 -19.14 -12.74
CA GLY A 217 17.92 -18.79 -12.72
C GLY A 217 18.78 -19.79 -11.94
N LEU A 218 18.35 -20.18 -10.74
CA LEU A 218 19.07 -21.18 -9.93
C LEU A 218 19.13 -22.55 -10.64
N THR A 219 18.03 -23.01 -11.23
CA THR A 219 18.03 -24.29 -11.97
C THR A 219 18.98 -24.27 -13.16
N ALA A 220 19.02 -23.16 -13.91
CA ALA A 220 19.94 -22.99 -15.03
C ALA A 220 21.40 -22.92 -14.57
N LEU A 221 21.67 -22.21 -13.47
CA LEU A 221 23.01 -22.15 -12.89
C LEU A 221 23.48 -23.54 -12.43
N SER A 222 22.63 -24.30 -11.75
CA SER A 222 22.94 -25.68 -11.37
C SER A 222 23.22 -26.58 -12.57
N ALA A 223 22.40 -26.49 -13.63
CA ALA A 223 22.63 -27.25 -14.86
C ALA A 223 23.95 -26.86 -15.53
N LEU A 224 24.30 -25.57 -15.53
CA LEU A 224 25.53 -25.05 -16.11
C LEU A 224 26.76 -25.47 -15.30
N ILE A 225 26.67 -25.49 -13.97
CA ILE A 225 27.73 -26.03 -13.10
C ILE A 225 27.95 -27.51 -13.41
N ILE A 226 26.88 -28.31 -13.51
CA ILE A 226 26.99 -29.75 -13.83
C ILE A 226 27.57 -29.96 -15.23
N ALA A 227 27.20 -29.13 -16.20
CA ALA A 227 27.66 -29.26 -17.59
C ALA A 227 29.13 -28.81 -17.80
N LEU A 228 29.65 -27.96 -16.92
CA LEU A 228 31.01 -27.40 -17.01
C LEU A 228 31.99 -27.97 -15.98
N ALA A 229 31.51 -28.76 -15.00
CA ALA A 229 32.32 -29.50 -14.03
C ALA A 229 32.90 -30.77 -14.65
#